data_AF-A0A7Y5TWQ7-F1
#
_entry.id   AF-A0A7Y5TWQ7-F1
#
_cell.length_a   1.000
_cell.length_b   1.000
_cell.length_c   1.000
_cell.angle_alpha   90.00
_cell.angle_beta   90.00
_cell.angle_gamma   90.00
#
_symmetry.space_group_name_H-M   'P 1'
#
loop_
_entity.id
_entity.type
_entity.pdbx_description
1 polymer ?
#
loop_
_entity_poly.entity_id
_entity_poly.type
_entity_poly.pdbx_seq_one_letter_code
_entity_poly.pdbx_strand_id
1 'polypeptide(L)'
;MLKELKIDIDAAGGVDLDRLSRSLLLNGERLGAGRYHVTGGEHDHWVDLYTTSHPRCDCGDHLWRERICKHILAALLREGHDRVVDALGHLFRRTQQQITAAKAA
;
A
#
# COMPACT_ATOMS: atom_id res chain seq x y z
N MET A 1 15.71 6.06 -15.56
CA MET A 1 15.87 6.64 -14.22
C MET A 1 14.60 6.40 -13.44
N LEU A 2 14.65 5.59 -12.39
CA LEU A 2 13.57 5.58 -11.39
C LEU A 2 13.67 6.93 -10.67
N LYS A 3 12.66 7.79 -10.84
CA LYS A 3 12.56 9.02 -10.07
C LYS A 3 12.38 8.60 -8.61
N GLU A 4 13.25 9.10 -7.74
CA GLU A 4 13.16 8.85 -6.30
C GLU A 4 11.79 9.32 -5.79
N LEU A 5 10.98 8.38 -5.30
CA LEU A 5 9.67 8.68 -4.71
C LEU A 5 9.92 9.39 -3.38
N LYS A 6 9.66 10.70 -3.34
CA LYS A 6 9.81 11.53 -2.14
C LYS A 6 8.59 11.40 -1.21
N ILE A 7 8.24 10.18 -0.80
CA ILE A 7 7.14 9.95 0.13
C ILE A 7 7.73 9.71 1.52
N ASP A 8 7.32 10.53 2.49
CA ASP A 8 7.58 10.27 3.90
C ASP A 8 6.51 9.32 4.47
N ILE A 9 6.76 8.02 4.36
CA ILE A 9 5.84 6.97 4.85
C ILE A 9 5.68 7.04 6.36
N ASP A 10 6.75 7.40 7.09
CA ASP A 10 6.73 7.41 8.54
C ASP A 10 5.88 8.59 9.04
N ALA A 11 5.98 9.77 8.44
CA ALA A 11 5.08 10.90 8.70
C ALA A 11 3.61 10.58 8.36
N ALA A 12 3.36 9.73 7.36
CA ALA A 12 2.02 9.28 6.98
C ALA A 12 1.46 8.13 7.84
N GLY A 13 2.11 7.82 8.97
CA GLY A 13 1.66 6.83 9.95
C GLY A 13 2.25 5.43 9.76
N GLY A 14 3.26 5.27 8.92
CA GLY A 14 3.95 4.00 8.66
C GLY A 14 3.16 3.03 7.77
N VAL A 15 3.69 1.80 7.65
CA VAL A 15 3.03 0.70 6.91
C VAL A 15 2.20 -0.15 7.86
N ASP A 16 0.89 -0.03 7.75
CA ASP A 16 -0.08 -0.89 8.45
C ASP A 16 -0.16 -2.27 7.75
N LEU A 17 0.15 -3.35 8.48
CA LEU A 17 0.20 -4.70 7.91
C LEU A 17 -1.18 -5.25 7.49
N ASP A 18 -2.26 -4.79 8.09
CA ASP A 18 -3.63 -5.23 7.73
C ASP A 18 -4.10 -4.51 6.46
N ARG A 19 -3.73 -3.24 6.30
CA ARG A 19 -3.89 -2.51 5.03
C ARG A 19 -3.01 -3.11 3.95
N LEU A 20 -1.76 -3.47 4.27
CA LEU A 20 -0.83 -4.11 3.34
C LEU A 20 -1.38 -5.45 2.85
N SER A 21 -1.85 -6.30 3.76
CA SER A 21 -2.46 -7.58 3.39
C SER A 21 -3.63 -7.42 2.42
N ARG A 22 -4.52 -6.45 2.66
CA ARG A 22 -5.65 -6.17 1.76
C ARG A 22 -5.22 -5.56 0.42
N SER A 23 -4.08 -4.89 0.37
CA SER A 23 -3.54 -4.31 -0.87
C SER A 23 -3.06 -5.38 -1.86
N LEU A 24 -2.65 -6.56 -1.36
CA LEU A 24 -2.19 -7.68 -2.20
C LEU A 24 -3.29 -8.25 -3.10
N LEU A 25 -4.55 -8.00 -2.77
CA LEU A 25 -5.71 -8.45 -3.55
C LEU A 25 -6.12 -7.45 -4.64
N LEU A 26 -5.47 -6.29 -4.71
CA LEU A 26 -5.84 -5.22 -5.63
C LEU A 26 -5.03 -5.27 -6.92
N ASN A 27 -5.70 -4.98 -8.03
CA ASN A 27 -5.02 -4.67 -9.28
C ASN A 27 -4.67 -3.18 -9.34
N GLY A 28 -3.59 -2.83 -10.02
CA GLY A 28 -3.08 -1.46 -10.10
C GLY A 28 -2.46 -1.25 -11.47
N GLU A 29 -3.21 -0.62 -12.35
CA GLU A 29 -2.78 -0.26 -13.70
C GLU A 29 -2.00 1.05 -13.65
N ARG A 30 -0.80 1.06 -14.22
CA ARG A 30 0.04 2.27 -14.27
C ARG A 30 -0.46 3.18 -15.40
N LEU A 31 -0.94 4.37 -15.05
CA LEU A 31 -1.38 5.40 -15.99
C LEU A 31 -0.26 6.39 -16.36
N GLY A 32 0.82 6.42 -15.58
CA GLY A 32 1.98 7.28 -15.80
C GLY A 32 2.97 7.15 -14.66
N ALA A 33 3.96 8.04 -14.61
CA ALA A 33 4.90 8.09 -13.49
C ALA A 33 4.13 8.26 -12.17
N GLY A 34 4.12 7.23 -11.32
CA GLY A 34 3.52 7.25 -9.98
C GLY A 34 2.01 7.46 -9.94
N ARG A 35 1.33 7.38 -11.09
CA ARG A 35 -0.12 7.49 -11.19
C ARG A 35 -0.71 6.13 -11.53
N TYR A 36 -1.71 5.72 -10.76
CA TYR A 36 -2.32 4.40 -10.88
C TYR A 36 -3.84 4.47 -10.83
N HIS A 37 -4.46 3.60 -11.62
CA HIS A 37 -5.85 3.20 -11.45
C HIS A 37 -5.86 1.86 -10.70
N VAL A 38 -6.46 1.83 -9.52
CA VAL A 38 -6.45 0.68 -8.62
C VAL A 38 -7.86 0.09 -8.55
N THR A 39 -7.98 -1.20 -8.84
CA THR A 39 -9.26 -1.94 -8.93
C THR A 39 -9.24 -3.21 -8.08
N GLY A 40 -10.37 -3.90 -7.97
CA GLY A 40 -10.54 -5.12 -7.16
C GLY A 40 -10.96 -4.85 -5.70
N GLY A 41 -11.26 -3.59 -5.38
CA GLY A 41 -11.97 -3.21 -4.16
C GLY A 41 -13.49 -3.16 -4.36
N GLU A 42 -14.19 -2.54 -3.40
CA GLU A 42 -15.62 -2.22 -3.54
C GLU A 42 -15.85 -1.14 -4.62
N HIS A 43 -14.91 -0.20 -4.71
CA HIS A 43 -14.85 0.83 -5.73
C HIS A 43 -13.43 0.92 -6.28
N ASP A 44 -13.35 1.38 -7.53
CA ASP A 44 -12.09 1.72 -8.16
C ASP A 44 -11.59 3.07 -7.66
N HIS A 45 -10.26 3.24 -7.64
CA HIS A 45 -9.62 4.41 -7.04
C HIS A 45 -8.42 4.86 -7.83
N TRP A 46 -8.18 6.17 -7.81
CA TRP A 46 -7.03 6.79 -8.44
C TRP A 46 -5.99 7.17 -7.39
N VAL A 47 -4.74 6.83 -7.68
CA VAL A 47 -3.60 7.07 -6.80
C VAL A 47 -2.57 7.94 -7.51
N ASP A 48 -2.07 8.96 -6.81
CA ASP A 48 -0.93 9.77 -7.22
C ASP A 48 0.15 9.75 -6.13
N LEU A 49 1.33 9.26 -6.47
CA LEU A 49 2.48 9.12 -5.57
C LEU A 49 3.45 10.32 -5.62
N TYR A 50 3.28 11.28 -6.54
CA TYR A 50 4.26 12.34 -6.78
C TYR A 50 3.91 13.71 -6.20
N THR A 51 2.74 13.89 -5.60
CA THR A 51 2.47 15.12 -4.83
C THR A 51 3.42 15.15 -3.62
N THR A 52 4.32 16.14 -3.62
CA THR A 52 5.69 16.15 -3.06
C THR A 52 5.85 16.03 -1.54
N SER A 53 4.85 15.56 -0.82
CA SER A 53 4.95 15.26 0.62
C SER A 53 4.01 14.16 1.09
N HIS A 54 2.90 13.91 0.40
CA HIS A 54 1.96 12.86 0.78
C HIS A 54 1.38 12.19 -0.47
N PRO A 55 1.38 10.85 -0.56
CA PRO A 55 0.67 10.13 -1.61
C PRO A 55 -0.83 10.42 -1.45
N ARG A 56 -1.53 10.62 -2.56
CA ARG A 56 -2.97 10.85 -2.59
C ARG A 56 -3.71 9.67 -3.16
N CYS A 57 -4.84 9.37 -2.55
CA CYS A 57 -5.85 8.47 -3.07
C CYS A 57 -7.23 9.09 -2.83
N ASP A 58 -8.13 8.94 -3.78
CA ASP A 58 -9.49 9.45 -3.69
C ASP A 58 -10.44 8.59 -2.83
N CYS A 59 -9.95 7.50 -2.24
CA CYS A 59 -10.77 6.66 -1.37
C CYS A 59 -11.07 7.33 -0.02
N GLY A 60 -12.26 7.07 0.52
CA GLY A 60 -12.65 7.58 1.84
C GLY A 60 -11.68 7.22 2.97
N ASP A 61 -11.11 6.01 2.99
CA ASP A 61 -10.13 5.60 4.03
C ASP A 61 -8.92 6.53 4.10
N HIS A 62 -8.47 7.06 2.95
CA HIS A 62 -7.39 8.03 2.91
C HIS A 62 -7.90 9.44 3.26
N LEU A 63 -8.99 9.87 2.64
CA LEU A 63 -9.54 11.22 2.82
C LEU A 63 -9.95 11.52 4.27
N TRP A 64 -10.50 10.54 5.00
CA TRP A 64 -10.98 10.74 6.37
C TRP A 64 -9.93 10.51 7.45
N ARG A 65 -8.95 9.63 7.20
CA ARG A 65 -7.95 9.24 8.22
C ARG A 65 -6.59 9.85 8.01
N GLU A 66 -6.36 10.52 6.87
CA GLU A 66 -5.09 11.13 6.49
C GLU A 66 -3.89 10.15 6.60
N ARG A 67 -4.13 8.88 6.25
CA ARG A 67 -3.14 7.79 6.35
C ARG A 67 -2.97 7.08 5.02
N ILE A 68 -1.87 6.34 4.90
CA ILE A 68 -1.64 5.44 3.78
C ILE A 68 -2.75 4.36 3.75
N CYS A 69 -3.58 4.38 2.71
CA CYS A 69 -4.64 3.40 2.49
C CYS A 69 -4.13 2.17 1.73
N LYS A 70 -4.96 1.13 1.63
CA LYS A 70 -4.63 -0.10 0.87
C LYS A 70 -4.32 0.18 -0.61
N HIS A 71 -4.93 1.18 -1.24
CA HIS A 71 -4.70 1.51 -2.65
C HIS A 71 -3.33 2.16 -2.86
N ILE A 72 -2.92 3.05 -1.96
CA ILE A 72 -1.56 3.64 -1.97
C ILE A 72 -0.52 2.53 -1.79
N LEU A 73 -0.74 1.58 -0.88
CA LEU A 73 0.16 0.43 -0.71
C LEU A 73 0.22 -0.44 -1.97
N ALA A 74 -0.91 -0.68 -2.64
CA ALA A 74 -0.94 -1.43 -3.90
C ALA A 74 -0.12 -0.73 -5.01
N ALA A 75 -0.15 0.59 -5.07
CA ALA A 75 0.68 1.37 -5.98
C ALA A 75 2.17 1.35 -5.60
N LEU A 76 2.50 1.58 -4.31
CA LEU A 76 3.87 1.54 -3.80
C LEU A 76 4.56 0.19 -3.99
N LEU A 77 3.81 -0.92 -3.85
CA LEU A 77 4.31 -2.26 -4.17
C LEU A 77 4.74 -2.40 -5.63
N ARG A 78 3.98 -1.80 -6.56
CA ARG A 78 4.30 -1.81 -8.00
C ARG A 78 5.45 -0.89 -8.36
N GLU A 79 5.75 0.08 -7.51
CA GLU A 79 6.97 0.88 -7.58
C GLU A 79 8.18 0.20 -6.92
N GLY A 80 7.97 -0.92 -6.21
CA GLY A 80 9.03 -1.60 -5.48
C GLY A 80 9.57 -0.79 -4.29
N HIS A 81 8.73 0.03 -3.66
CA HIS A 81 9.17 0.91 -2.57
C HIS A 81 9.74 0.10 -1.38
N ASP A 82 11.02 0.32 -1.06
CA ASP A 82 11.80 -0.49 -0.10
C ASP A 82 11.08 -0.76 1.23
N ARG A 83 10.55 0.28 1.87
CA ARG A 83 9.82 0.16 3.16
C ARG A 83 8.58 -0.73 3.07
N VAL A 84 7.87 -0.70 1.94
CA VAL A 84 6.66 -1.50 1.73
C VAL A 84 7.04 -2.95 1.42
N VAL A 85 8.13 -3.15 0.66
CA VAL A 85 8.69 -4.48 0.38
C VAL A 85 9.21 -5.14 1.66
N ASP A 86 9.92 -4.41 2.52
CA ASP A 86 10.37 -4.91 3.83
C ASP A 86 9.18 -5.32 4.72
N ALA A 87 8.13 -4.50 4.75
CA ALA A 87 6.89 -4.80 5.46
C ALA A 87 6.18 -6.08 4.98
N LEU A 88 6.35 -6.48 3.71
CA LEU A 88 5.84 -7.79 3.23
C LEU A 88 6.50 -8.96 3.95
N GLY A 89 7.80 -8.87 4.26
CA GLY A 89 8.50 -9.89 5.02
C GLY A 89 7.94 -10.04 6.44
N HIS A 90 7.61 -8.90 7.08
CA HIS A 90 6.94 -8.90 8.37
C HIS A 90 5.52 -9.49 8.30
N LEU A 91 4.75 -9.14 7.27
CA LEU A 91 3.42 -9.70 7.04
C LEU A 91 3.48 -11.22 6.87
N PHE A 92 4.39 -11.73 6.04
CA PHE A 92 4.56 -13.16 5.81
C PHE A 92 4.86 -13.92 7.10
N ARG A 93 5.79 -13.43 7.92
CA ARG A 93 6.13 -14.05 9.22
C ARG A 93 4.92 -14.11 10.15
N ARG A 94 4.15 -13.02 10.24
CA ARG A 94 2.92 -12.95 11.05
C ARG A 94 1.89 -13.98 10.59
N THR A 95 1.67 -14.08 9.27
CA THR A 95 0.72 -15.04 8.70
C THR A 95 1.16 -16.49 8.92
N GLN A 96 2.46 -16.81 8.78
CA GLN A 96 2.99 -18.15 9.09
C GLN A 96 2.74 -18.55 10.55
N GLN A 97 2.99 -17.64 11.49
CA GLN A 97 2.75 -17.88 12.91
C GLN A 97 1.26 -18.17 13.19
N GLN A 98 0.36 -17.40 12.58
CA GLN A 98 -1.08 -17.61 12.70
C GLN A 98 -1.54 -18.97 12.15
N ILE A 99 -1.01 -19.37 10.99
CA ILE A 99 -1.31 -20.68 10.39
C ILE A 99 -0.82 -21.82 11.28
N THR A 100 0.40 -21.73 11.81
CA THR A 100 0.95 -22.75 12.72
C THR A 100 0.12 -22.85 14.00
N ALA A 101 -0.26 -21.71 14.59
CA ALA A 101 -1.11 -21.69 15.77
C ALA A 101 -2.50 -22.30 15.50
N ALA A 102 -3.12 -21.97 14.37
CA ALA A 102 -4.43 -22.51 13.99
C ALA A 102 -4.41 -24.02 13.72
N LYS A 103 -3.27 -24.60 13.32
CA LYS A 103 -3.09 -26.05 13.16
C LYS A 103 -2.86 -26.78 14.48
N ALA A 104 -2.43 -26.08 15.52
CA ALA A 104 -2.14 -26.64 16.84
C ALA A 104 -3.34 -26.58 17.79
N ALA A 105 -4.40 -25.84 17.41
CA ALA A 105 -5.68 -25.75 18.11
C ALA A 105 -6.67 -26.80 17.59
#